data_AF-A0A173TV19-F1
#
_entry.id   AF-A0A173TV19-F1
#
_cell.length_a   1.000
_cell.length_b   1.000
_cell.length_c   1.000
_cell.angle_alpha   90.00
_cell.angle_beta   90.00
_cell.angle_gamma   90.00
#
_symmetry.space_group_name_H-M   'P 1'
#
loop_
_entity.id
_entity.type
_entity.pdbx_description
1 polymer ?
#
loop_
_entity_poly.entity_id
_entity_poly.type
_entity_poly.pdbx_seq_one_letter_code
_entity_poly.pdbx_strand_id
1 'polypeptide(L)'
;MKNKAVAVLTAISILIAGLTGCQTATKSYGGKTTIKLEPNQKLEEITWKDDSLWYLTRPMTNEDIAETHTFQQQSNFGVFEGTVTIIESKE
;
A
#
# COMPACT_ATOMS: atom_id res chain seq x y z
N MET A 1 -12.33 -0.40 38.97
CA MET A 1 -12.94 -0.60 37.62
C MET A 1 -12.49 0.45 36.62
N LYS A 2 -12.46 1.75 36.99
CA LYS A 2 -12.02 2.86 36.12
C LYS A 2 -10.62 2.66 35.52
N ASN A 3 -9.65 2.23 36.33
CA ASN A 3 -8.25 2.08 35.91
C ASN A 3 -8.03 0.89 34.96
N LYS A 4 -8.81 -0.18 35.10
CA LYS A 4 -8.78 -1.35 34.21
C LYS A 4 -9.42 -1.02 32.86
N ALA A 5 -10.53 -0.27 32.88
CA ALA A 5 -11.19 0.21 31.66
C ALA A 5 -10.30 1.18 30.87
N VAL A 6 -9.59 2.09 31.55
CA VAL A 6 -8.61 2.99 30.92
C VAL A 6 -7.46 2.19 30.29
N ALA A 7 -6.89 1.21 31.00
CA ALA A 7 -5.82 0.38 30.45
C ALA A 7 -6.24 -0.42 29.19
N VAL A 8 -7.48 -0.95 29.18
CA VAL A 8 -8.04 -1.65 28.02
C VAL A 8 -8.28 -0.69 26.85
N LEU A 9 -8.81 0.50 27.11
CA LEU A 9 -9.01 1.52 26.08
C LEU A 9 -7.69 1.99 25.48
N THR A 10 -6.65 2.20 26.30
CA THR A 10 -5.32 2.57 25.83
C THR A 10 -4.68 1.46 24.98
N ALA A 11 -4.84 0.19 25.36
CA ALA A 11 -4.33 -0.94 24.58
C ALA A 11 -5.02 -1.08 23.21
N ILE A 12 -6.33 -0.82 23.14
CA ILE A 12 -7.09 -0.81 21.88
C ILE A 12 -6.65 0.35 20.98
N SER A 13 -6.42 1.54 21.54
CA SER A 13 -5.93 2.69 20.77
C SER A 13 -4.53 2.48 20.18
N ILE A 14 -3.64 1.77 20.90
CA ILE A 14 -2.30 1.42 20.41
C ILE A 14 -2.38 0.38 19.27
N LEU A 15 -3.33 -0.56 19.34
CA LEU A 15 -3.58 -1.54 18.27
C LEU A 15 -4.11 -0.88 16.98
N ILE A 16 -4.98 0.13 17.11
CA ILE A 16 -5.57 0.84 15.97
C ILE A 16 -4.52 1.73 15.27
N ALA A 17 -3.61 2.34 16.04
CA ALA A 17 -2.53 3.18 15.49
C ALA A 17 -1.46 2.38 14.72
N GLY A 18 -1.33 1.07 14.96
CA GLY A 18 -0.41 0.19 14.23
C GLY A 18 -0.90 -0.23 12.83
N LEU A 19 -2.17 0.00 12.50
CA LEU A 19 -2.81 -0.49 11.27
C LEU A 19 -2.75 0.51 10.10
N THR A 20 -2.34 1.76 10.32
CA THR A 20 -2.47 2.83 9.32
C THR A 20 -1.22 3.08 8.47
N GLY A 21 -0.18 2.23 8.54
CA GLY A 21 1.07 2.52 7.82
C GLY A 21 2.04 1.37 7.59
N CYS A 22 1.62 0.10 7.68
CA CYS A 22 2.51 -1.03 7.46
C CYS A 22 2.19 -1.70 6.13
N GLN A 23 3.08 -1.60 5.14
CA GLN A 23 2.95 -2.31 3.84
C GLN A 23 2.79 -3.83 4.04
N THR A 24 3.37 -4.38 5.11
CA THR A 24 3.18 -5.76 5.56
C THR A 24 1.71 -6.09 5.82
N ALA A 25 0.92 -5.15 6.36
CA ALA A 25 -0.50 -5.39 6.59
C ALA A 25 -1.31 -5.42 5.28
N THR A 26 -0.91 -4.62 4.28
CA THR A 26 -1.51 -4.64 2.94
C THR A 26 -1.34 -6.01 2.28
N LYS A 27 -0.13 -6.59 2.36
CA LYS A 27 0.17 -7.91 1.80
C LYS A 27 -0.47 -9.07 2.58
N SER A 28 -0.35 -9.07 3.91
CA SER A 28 -0.68 -10.23 4.74
C SER A 28 -2.15 -10.29 5.17
N TYR A 29 -2.89 -9.19 5.16
CA TYR A 29 -4.29 -9.13 5.64
C TYR A 29 -5.29 -8.63 4.58
N GLY A 30 -4.90 -8.49 3.31
CA GLY A 30 -5.81 -8.07 2.24
C GLY A 30 -6.15 -6.58 2.28
N GLY A 31 -5.15 -5.73 2.45
CA GLY A 31 -5.33 -4.28 2.52
C GLY A 31 -5.30 -3.59 1.16
N LYS A 32 -5.78 -2.34 1.12
CA LYS A 32 -5.62 -1.44 -0.02
C LYS A 32 -4.59 -0.37 0.35
N THR A 33 -3.65 -0.09 -0.54
CA THR A 33 -2.73 1.04 -0.39
C THR A 33 -2.67 1.86 -1.67
N THR A 34 -2.45 3.15 -1.53
CA THR A 34 -2.25 4.06 -2.66
C THR A 34 -0.86 4.66 -2.56
N ILE A 35 -0.12 4.58 -3.66
CA ILE A 35 1.20 5.19 -3.81
C ILE A 35 1.10 6.22 -4.92
N LYS A 36 1.47 7.46 -4.61
CA LYS A 36 1.68 8.51 -5.60
C LYS A 36 3.16 8.51 -5.93
N LEU A 37 3.52 8.35 -7.20
CA LEU A 37 4.92 8.49 -7.60
C LEU A 37 5.35 9.95 -7.52
N GLU A 38 6.66 10.16 -7.46
CA GLU A 38 7.21 11.49 -7.65
C GLU A 38 6.85 11.99 -9.07
N PRO A 39 6.69 13.31 -9.26
CA PRO A 39 6.35 13.85 -10.56
C PRO A 39 7.32 13.42 -11.68
N ASN A 40 6.77 13.28 -12.88
CA ASN A 40 7.51 12.87 -14.08
C ASN A 40 8.17 11.48 -13.99
N GLN A 41 7.64 10.58 -13.16
CA GLN A 41 8.02 9.17 -13.14
C GLN A 41 6.95 8.28 -13.77
N LYS A 42 7.38 7.38 -14.67
CA LYS A 42 6.55 6.33 -15.26
C LYS A 42 6.81 5.00 -14.56
N LEU A 43 5.76 4.30 -14.17
CA LEU A 43 5.83 2.93 -13.66
C LEU A 43 6.14 1.96 -14.81
N GLU A 44 7.16 1.12 -14.63
CA GLU A 44 7.52 0.06 -15.58
C GLU A 44 7.12 -1.32 -15.04
N GLU A 45 7.46 -1.58 -13.78
CA GLU A 45 7.19 -2.87 -13.13
C GLU A 45 6.90 -2.67 -11.65
N ILE A 46 6.08 -3.55 -11.08
CA ILE A 46 5.78 -3.60 -9.65
C ILE A 46 5.64 -5.06 -9.22
N THR A 47 6.22 -5.41 -8.07
CA THR A 47 6.18 -6.76 -7.53
C THR A 47 6.34 -6.79 -6.00
N TRP A 48 5.88 -7.87 -5.38
CA TRP A 48 6.16 -8.16 -3.98
C TRP A 48 7.40 -9.05 -3.87
N LYS A 49 8.36 -8.65 -3.05
CA LYS A 49 9.50 -9.48 -2.64
C LYS A 49 9.53 -9.54 -1.12
N ASP A 50 9.28 -10.73 -0.58
CA ASP A 50 9.05 -10.92 0.86
C ASP A 50 8.00 -9.91 1.35
N ASP A 51 8.19 -9.24 2.48
CA ASP A 51 7.21 -8.27 2.99
C ASP A 51 7.35 -6.86 2.40
N SER A 52 8.17 -6.70 1.36
CA SER A 52 8.45 -5.41 0.72
C SER A 52 7.83 -5.31 -0.67
N LEU A 53 7.26 -4.14 -0.96
CA LEU A 53 6.83 -3.79 -2.31
C LEU A 53 8.00 -3.14 -3.06
N TRP A 54 8.35 -3.71 -4.21
CA TRP A 54 9.37 -3.18 -5.11
C TRP A 54 8.70 -2.69 -6.38
N TYR A 55 9.12 -1.53 -6.87
CA TYR A 55 8.66 -0.99 -8.13
C TYR A 55 9.81 -0.32 -8.87
N LEU A 56 9.85 -0.54 -10.17
CA LEU A 56 10.79 0.08 -11.09
C LEU A 56 10.09 1.25 -11.79
N THR A 57 10.75 2.38 -11.78
CA THR A 57 10.31 3.58 -12.50
C THR A 57 11.37 4.05 -13.46
N ARG A 58 10.94 4.72 -14.54
CA ARG A 58 11.82 5.54 -15.37
C ARG A 58 11.33 6.99 -15.41
N PRO A 59 12.17 7.96 -15.82
CA PRO A 59 11.68 9.29 -16.17
C PRO A 59 10.66 9.23 -17.31
N MET A 60 9.61 10.05 -17.21
CA MET A 60 8.68 10.27 -18.30
C MET A 60 9.36 11.01 -19.44
N THR A 61 8.98 10.65 -20.65
CA THR A 61 9.27 11.39 -21.88
C THR A 61 8.14 12.39 -22.16
N ASN A 62 8.35 13.25 -23.15
CA ASN A 62 7.33 14.23 -23.55
C ASN A 62 6.05 13.57 -24.09
N GLU A 63 6.17 12.38 -24.67
CA GLU A 63 5.07 11.62 -25.29
C GLU A 63 4.29 10.77 -24.29
N ASP A 64 4.88 10.43 -23.15
CA ASP A 64 4.20 9.64 -22.12
C ASP A 64 2.97 10.38 -21.58
N ILE A 65 1.99 9.64 -21.08
CA ILE A 65 0.86 10.17 -20.30
C ILE A 65 0.89 9.59 -18.89
N ALA A 66 0.46 10.39 -17.92
CA ALA A 66 0.30 9.94 -16.56
C ALA A 66 -0.92 9.01 -16.45
N GLU A 67 -0.71 7.86 -15.82
CA GLU A 67 -1.72 6.81 -15.69
C GLU A 67 -1.96 6.46 -14.22
N THR A 68 -3.05 5.72 -13.98
CA THR A 68 -3.33 5.10 -12.69
C THR A 68 -3.39 3.60 -12.87
N HIS A 69 -2.51 2.88 -12.19
CA HIS A 69 -2.41 1.43 -12.26
C HIS A 69 -2.99 0.79 -11.01
N THR A 70 -3.63 -0.37 -11.17
CA THR A 70 -4.07 -1.19 -10.05
C THR A 70 -3.32 -2.52 -10.10
N PHE A 71 -2.47 -2.76 -9.11
CA PHE A 71 -1.76 -4.00 -8.91
C PHE A 71 -2.47 -4.83 -7.84
N GLN A 72 -2.89 -6.04 -8.20
CA GLN A 72 -3.70 -6.91 -7.35
C GLN A 72 -2.99 -8.22 -7.10
N GLN A 73 -2.94 -8.63 -5.84
CA GLN A 73 -2.51 -9.97 -5.46
C GLN A 73 -3.65 -10.95 -5.74
N GLN A 74 -3.42 -11.91 -6.65
CA GLN A 74 -4.34 -13.02 -6.86
C GLN A 74 -3.84 -14.26 -6.11
N SER A 75 -4.71 -14.92 -5.34
CA SER A 75 -4.37 -16.19 -4.68
C SER A 75 -5.43 -17.25 -4.96
N ASN A 76 -5.02 -18.52 -5.09
CA ASN A 76 -5.93 -19.62 -5.40
C ASN A 76 -7.00 -19.87 -4.31
N PHE A 77 -6.81 -19.33 -3.11
CA PHE A 77 -7.72 -19.49 -1.98
C PHE A 77 -8.57 -18.23 -1.70
N GLY A 78 -8.29 -17.10 -2.36
CA GLY A 78 -9.11 -15.87 -2.33
C GLY A 78 -9.26 -15.16 -0.97
N VAL A 79 -8.64 -15.65 0.12
CA VAL A 79 -8.94 -15.15 1.48
C VAL A 79 -8.16 -13.88 1.85
N PHE A 80 -7.07 -13.55 1.15
CA PHE A 80 -6.27 -12.35 1.43
C PHE A 80 -5.66 -11.78 0.13
N GLU A 81 -6.30 -10.75 -0.43
CA GLU A 81 -5.87 -10.09 -1.67
C GLU A 81 -5.50 -8.63 -1.39
N GLY A 82 -4.19 -8.33 -1.40
CA GLY A 82 -3.70 -6.96 -1.33
C GLY A 82 -3.93 -6.23 -2.65
N THR A 83 -4.38 -4.98 -2.58
CA THR A 83 -4.48 -4.09 -3.75
C THR A 83 -3.56 -2.89 -3.56
N VAL A 84 -2.78 -2.56 -4.58
CA VAL A 84 -1.97 -1.34 -4.65
C VAL A 84 -2.47 -0.49 -5.82
N THR A 85 -2.85 0.75 -5.54
CA THR A 85 -3.14 1.75 -6.58
C THR A 85 -1.94 2.67 -6.74
N ILE A 86 -1.32 2.68 -7.92
CA ILE A 86 -0.21 3.57 -8.27
C ILE A 86 -0.78 4.73 -9.07
N ILE A 87 -0.51 5.97 -8.65
CA ILE A 87 -0.92 7.18 -9.35
C ILE A 87 0.32 7.91 -9.85
N GLU A 88 0.42 8.10 -11.16
CA GLU A 88 1.45 8.91 -11.81
C GLU A 88 0.98 10.36 -11.98
N SER A 89 1.92 11.30 -12.11
CA SER A 89 1.63 12.71 -12.40
C SER A 89 2.71 13.35 -13.27
N LYS A 90 2.29 14.25 -14.17
CA LYS A 90 3.19 15.20 -14.84
C LYS A 90 3.27 16.52 -14.05
N GLU A 91 4.42 17.17 -14.09
CA GLU A 91 4.59 18.58 -13.70
C GLU A 91 4.51 19.51 -14.90
#